data_AF-A0A7H9B9D1-F1
#
_entry.id   AF-A0A7H9B9D1-F1
#
_cell.length_a   1.000
_cell.length_b   1.000
_cell.length_c   1.000
_cell.angle_alpha   90.00
_cell.angle_beta   90.00
_cell.angle_gamma   90.00
#
_symmetry.space_group_name_H-M   'P 1'
#
loop_
_entity.id
_entity.type
_entity.pdbx_description
1 polymer ?
#
loop_
_entity_poly.entity_id
_entity_poly.type
_entity_poly.pdbx_seq_one_letter_code
_entity_poly.pdbx_strand_id
1 'polypeptide(L)'
;MDAGVESLFGQLKAALNKPAETSSGALKEDKSRGWDQLDVLSMEDEQETKRQQRFEKIEKSLRKLPKLNDEFDKMATETKNAARHTTVKNTDVENTGAKRAQAAEDWFTLPKPDGEMLAKAQRDLVLIKHRSALDPKRHYKKDRWKVPERFAIGTIVENKTEFFSSRMTNKERKSTILESLMSDKDTTGYFKRKYAEIQVKKTSGKKAHYKKMKSMRHR
;
A
#
# COMPACT_ATOMS: atom_id res chain seq x y z
N MET A 1 -19.95 21.04 25.84
CA MET A 1 -21.31 21.13 26.42
C MET A 1 -22.14 19.99 25.82
N ASP A 2 -21.63 18.76 25.77
CA ASP A 2 -22.14 17.76 24.80
C ASP A 2 -22.36 16.36 25.41
N ALA A 3 -22.25 16.22 26.73
CA ALA A 3 -22.48 14.95 27.42
C ALA A 3 -23.98 14.66 27.70
N GLY A 4 -24.85 15.66 27.58
CA GLY A 4 -26.30 15.50 27.84
C GLY A 4 -27.06 14.83 26.69
N VAL A 5 -26.64 15.08 25.45
CA VAL A 5 -27.36 14.60 24.24
C VAL A 5 -27.08 13.12 24.01
N GLU A 6 -25.83 12.68 24.17
CA GLU A 6 -25.45 11.27 24.01
C GLU A 6 -26.07 10.36 25.08
N SER A 7 -26.24 10.87 26.31
CA SER A 7 -26.97 10.16 27.37
C SER A 7 -28.45 10.00 27.05
N LEU A 8 -29.07 11.02 26.43
CA LEU A 8 -30.47 11.01 26.05
C LEU A 8 -30.74 10.00 24.92
N PHE A 9 -29.84 9.95 23.93
CA PHE A 9 -29.90 8.95 22.86
C PHE A 9 -29.61 7.53 23.36
N GLY A 10 -28.73 7.37 24.36
CA GLY A 10 -28.51 6.11 25.05
C GLY A 10 -29.77 5.59 25.75
N GLN A 11 -30.49 6.47 26.45
CA GLN A 11 -31.76 6.14 27.10
C GLN A 11 -32.86 5.77 26.10
N LEU A 12 -32.96 6.47 24.97
CA LEU A 12 -33.93 6.17 23.92
C LEU A 12 -33.69 4.78 23.30
N LYS A 13 -32.42 4.43 23.06
CA LYS A 13 -32.04 3.12 22.50
C LYS A 13 -32.31 1.97 23.48
N ALA A 14 -32.18 2.21 24.78
CA ALA A 14 -32.52 1.26 25.83
C ALA A 14 -34.05 1.08 26.01
N ALA A 15 -34.84 2.14 25.78
CA ALA A 15 -36.29 2.08 25.81
C ALA A 15 -36.88 1.32 24.60
N LEU A 16 -36.26 1.44 23.42
CA LEU A 16 -36.71 0.75 22.20
C LEU A 16 -36.48 -0.78 22.25
N ASN A 17 -35.51 -1.24 23.04
CA ASN A 17 -35.14 -2.65 23.17
C ASN A 17 -35.72 -3.34 24.42
N LYS A 18 -36.67 -2.71 25.12
CA LYS A 18 -37.43 -3.36 26.20
C LYS A 18 -38.68 -4.04 25.61
N PRO A 19 -38.85 -5.37 25.72
CA PRO A 19 -40.10 -6.02 25.39
C PRO A 19 -41.17 -5.61 26.41
N ALA A 20 -42.33 -5.17 25.91
CA ALA A 20 -43.49 -4.86 26.74
C ALA A 20 -44.06 -6.17 27.33
N GLU A 21 -43.86 -6.37 28.63
CA GLU A 21 -44.67 -7.29 29.43
C GLU A 21 -46.03 -6.64 29.68
N THR A 22 -47.02 -6.98 28.86
CA THR A 22 -48.43 -6.78 29.18
C THR A 22 -48.98 -8.05 29.78
N SER A 23 -49.13 -8.04 31.10
CA SER A 23 -50.03 -8.91 31.85
C SER A 23 -51.49 -8.58 31.49
N SER A 24 -52.22 -9.53 30.91
CA SER A 24 -53.69 -9.56 31.06
C SER A 24 -54.23 -10.96 30.76
N GLY A 25 -55.02 -11.47 31.71
CA GLY A 25 -55.46 -12.85 31.82
C GLY A 25 -56.32 -13.36 30.67
N ALA A 26 -56.32 -14.69 30.57
CA ALA A 26 -57.28 -15.48 29.83
C ALA A 26 -58.72 -15.23 30.32
N LEU A 27 -59.68 -15.23 29.38
CA LEU A 27 -61.05 -15.74 29.56
C LEU A 27 -61.67 -15.97 28.17
N LYS A 28 -62.23 -17.16 27.98
CA LYS A 28 -63.08 -17.60 26.87
C LYS A 28 -64.54 -17.20 27.14
N GLU A 29 -65.38 -17.43 26.12
CA GLU A 29 -66.87 -17.46 26.11
C GLU A 29 -67.55 -16.08 25.97
N ASP A 30 -68.68 -15.88 25.28
CA ASP A 30 -69.55 -16.77 24.51
C ASP A 30 -70.51 -15.99 23.59
N LYS A 31 -71.20 -16.73 22.72
CA LYS A 31 -72.33 -16.29 21.88
C LYS A 31 -73.47 -15.64 22.69
N SER A 32 -74.09 -14.58 22.16
CA SER A 32 -75.56 -14.44 22.19
C SER A 32 -76.11 -13.29 21.32
N ARG A 33 -77.13 -13.64 20.51
CA ARG A 33 -78.40 -12.93 20.22
C ARG A 33 -78.28 -11.53 19.54
N GLY A 34 -78.77 -11.28 18.32
CA GLY A 34 -80.06 -11.66 17.75
C GLY A 34 -81.09 -10.56 18.01
N TRP A 35 -81.15 -9.57 17.12
CA TRP A 35 -82.20 -8.54 16.91
C TRP A 35 -82.00 -8.03 15.48
N ASP A 36 -82.93 -7.84 14.57
CA ASP A 36 -84.32 -8.22 14.47
C ASP A 36 -84.65 -8.26 12.99
N GLN A 37 -85.46 -9.26 12.64
CA GLN A 37 -86.25 -9.30 11.44
C GLN A 37 -87.25 -8.13 11.50
N LEU A 38 -87.03 -7.08 10.72
CA LEU A 38 -88.02 -6.05 10.47
C LEU A 38 -88.21 -5.94 8.96
N ASP A 39 -89.36 -6.44 8.52
CA ASP A 39 -89.94 -6.25 7.19
C ASP A 39 -89.93 -4.75 6.86
N VAL A 40 -88.97 -4.32 6.05
CA VAL A 40 -89.12 -3.09 5.31
C VAL A 40 -90.02 -3.44 4.13
N LEU A 41 -91.30 -3.11 4.27
CA LEU A 41 -92.24 -3.02 3.15
C LEU A 41 -91.57 -2.23 2.03
N SER A 42 -91.18 -2.93 0.95
CA SER A 42 -90.81 -2.30 -0.31
C SER A 42 -92.08 -1.77 -0.95
N MET A 43 -92.49 -0.56 -0.59
CA MET A 43 -93.28 0.26 -1.51
C MET A 43 -92.37 0.58 -2.69
N GLU A 44 -92.69 0.02 -3.85
CA GLU A 44 -91.99 0.23 -5.11
C GLU A 44 -92.20 1.67 -5.60
N ASP A 45 -91.52 2.62 -4.97
CA ASP A 45 -91.25 3.89 -5.63
C ASP A 45 -90.18 3.61 -6.69
N GLU A 46 -90.60 3.42 -7.95
CA GLU A 46 -89.70 3.19 -9.09
C GLU A 46 -88.53 4.19 -9.17
N GLN A 47 -88.66 5.34 -8.52
CA GLN A 47 -87.61 6.35 -8.43
C GLN A 47 -86.44 5.90 -7.54
N GLU A 48 -86.66 5.13 -6.47
CA GLU A 48 -85.61 4.64 -5.58
C GLU A 48 -84.81 3.49 -6.19
N THR A 49 -85.46 2.56 -6.90
CA THR A 49 -84.76 1.48 -7.60
C THR A 49 -83.93 2.00 -8.76
N LYS A 50 -84.44 2.97 -9.53
CA LYS A 50 -83.68 3.69 -10.57
C LYS A 50 -82.51 4.46 -9.98
N ARG A 51 -82.66 5.05 -8.79
CA ARG A 51 -81.55 5.70 -8.05
C ARG A 51 -80.49 4.68 -7.63
N GLN A 52 -80.88 3.55 -7.06
CA GLN A 52 -79.96 2.48 -6.66
C GLN A 52 -79.16 1.94 -7.86
N GLN A 53 -79.83 1.68 -8.99
CA GLN A 53 -79.15 1.25 -10.23
C GLN A 53 -78.19 2.33 -10.77
N ARG A 54 -78.57 3.61 -10.66
CA ARG A 54 -77.71 4.74 -11.03
C ARG A 54 -76.49 4.82 -10.12
N PHE A 55 -76.65 4.64 -8.81
CA PHE A 55 -75.55 4.60 -7.85
C PHE A 55 -74.63 3.40 -8.09
N GLU A 56 -75.18 2.21 -8.33
CA GLU A 56 -74.40 1.01 -8.66
C GLU A 56 -73.56 1.21 -9.94
N LYS A 57 -74.12 1.92 -10.93
CA LYS A 57 -73.40 2.31 -12.15
C LYS A 57 -72.28 3.31 -11.88
N ILE A 58 -72.48 4.24 -10.94
CA ILE A 58 -71.46 5.20 -10.50
C ILE A 58 -70.36 4.50 -9.69
N GLU A 59 -70.69 3.52 -8.84
CA GLU A 59 -69.67 2.74 -8.12
C GLU A 59 -68.82 1.90 -9.08
N LYS A 60 -69.47 1.29 -10.08
CA LYS A 60 -68.76 0.57 -11.15
C LYS A 60 -67.86 1.50 -11.96
N SER A 61 -68.22 2.78 -12.16
CA SER A 61 -67.34 3.74 -12.84
C SER A 61 -66.21 4.24 -11.94
N LEU A 62 -66.47 4.52 -10.66
CA LEU A 62 -65.46 4.94 -9.69
C LEU A 62 -64.36 3.88 -9.50
N ARG A 63 -64.71 2.60 -9.48
CA ARG A 63 -63.73 1.51 -9.39
C ARG A 63 -62.90 1.31 -10.66
N LYS A 64 -63.41 1.75 -11.81
CA LYS A 64 -62.73 1.69 -13.13
C LYS A 64 -61.84 2.91 -13.39
N LEU A 65 -61.91 3.96 -12.56
CA LEU A 65 -61.02 5.09 -12.70
C LEU A 65 -59.58 4.68 -12.40
N PRO A 66 -58.61 5.20 -13.16
CA PRO A 66 -57.21 4.96 -12.88
C PRO A 66 -56.87 5.55 -11.51
N LYS A 67 -56.39 4.70 -10.61
CA LYS A 67 -55.83 5.14 -9.34
C LYS A 67 -54.44 5.73 -9.60
N LEU A 68 -54.05 6.72 -8.81
CA LEU A 68 -52.69 7.22 -8.80
C LEU A 68 -51.78 6.09 -8.28
N ASN A 69 -50.92 5.59 -9.16
CA ASN A 69 -49.92 4.60 -8.81
C ASN A 69 -48.62 5.35 -8.53
N ASP A 70 -48.36 5.62 -7.25
CA ASP A 70 -47.08 6.21 -6.84
C ASP A 70 -46.07 5.09 -6.61
N GLU A 71 -44.92 5.14 -7.28
CA GLU A 71 -43.81 4.21 -7.09
C GLU A 71 -43.11 4.40 -5.72
N PHE A 72 -43.53 5.42 -4.97
CA PHE A 72 -42.98 5.78 -3.67
C PHE A 72 -43.23 4.70 -2.60
N ASP A 73 -44.44 4.14 -2.54
CA ASP A 73 -44.77 3.09 -1.56
C ASP A 73 -43.98 1.80 -1.83
N LYS A 74 -43.63 1.52 -3.09
CA LYS A 74 -42.81 0.36 -3.47
C LYS A 74 -41.38 0.50 -2.93
N MET A 75 -40.80 1.70 -3.02
CA MET A 75 -39.45 1.98 -2.52
C MET A 75 -39.30 1.79 -1.00
N ALA A 76 -40.37 1.96 -0.21
CA ALA A 76 -40.32 1.69 1.23
C ALA A 76 -40.22 0.19 1.55
N THR A 77 -40.75 -0.67 0.66
CA THR A 77 -40.77 -2.13 0.83
C THR A 77 -39.60 -2.84 0.15
N GLU A 78 -38.87 -2.16 -0.72
CA GLU A 78 -37.69 -2.71 -1.39
C GLU A 78 -36.50 -2.79 -0.42
N THR A 79 -36.30 -3.99 0.13
CA THR A 79 -35.04 -4.32 0.81
C THR A 79 -33.94 -4.46 -0.24
N LYS A 80 -32.98 -3.53 -0.23
CA LYS A 80 -31.81 -3.62 -1.10
C LYS A 80 -31.07 -4.91 -0.78
N ASN A 81 -31.11 -5.88 -1.70
CA ASN A 81 -30.17 -7.01 -1.71
C ASN A 81 -28.77 -6.47 -2.05
N ALA A 82 -28.13 -5.83 -1.08
CA ALA A 82 -26.76 -5.41 -1.17
C ALA A 82 -25.89 -6.66 -1.13
N ALA A 83 -25.64 -7.25 -2.30
CA ALA A 83 -24.57 -8.21 -2.48
C ALA A 83 -23.27 -7.51 -2.04
N ARG A 84 -22.84 -7.79 -0.81
CA ARG A 84 -21.54 -7.35 -0.32
C ARG A 84 -20.51 -8.02 -1.22
N HIS A 85 -19.77 -7.24 -2.00
CA HIS A 85 -18.50 -7.68 -2.56
C HIS A 85 -17.63 -8.08 -1.37
N THR A 86 -17.57 -9.38 -1.06
CA THR A 86 -16.53 -9.89 -0.20
C THR A 86 -15.27 -9.79 -1.02
N THR A 87 -14.43 -8.79 -0.73
CA THR A 87 -13.04 -8.86 -1.14
C THR A 87 -12.50 -10.10 -0.46
N VAL A 88 -12.40 -11.22 -1.19
CA VAL A 88 -11.66 -12.38 -0.73
C VAL A 88 -10.22 -11.89 -0.66
N LYS A 89 -9.81 -11.44 0.52
CA LYS A 89 -8.41 -11.30 0.84
C LYS A 89 -7.90 -12.73 0.89
N ASN A 90 -7.35 -13.20 -0.22
CA ASN A 90 -6.56 -14.43 -0.25
C ASN A 90 -5.39 -14.20 0.71
N THR A 91 -5.53 -14.60 1.97
CA THR A 91 -4.49 -14.56 2.99
C THR A 91 -3.64 -15.83 2.98
N ASP A 92 -3.60 -16.54 1.85
CA ASP A 92 -2.77 -17.72 1.66
C ASP A 92 -1.65 -17.45 0.65
N VAL A 93 -0.94 -16.32 0.85
CA VAL A 93 0.45 -16.16 0.40
C VAL A 93 1.33 -16.04 1.63
N GLU A 94 1.13 -16.96 2.57
CA GLU A 94 2.10 -17.21 3.63
C GLU A 94 3.13 -18.21 3.09
N ASN A 95 4.37 -17.71 2.98
CA ASN A 95 5.58 -18.46 3.32
C ASN A 95 6.46 -19.09 2.22
N THR A 96 6.63 -18.46 1.04
CA THR A 96 7.82 -18.69 0.19
C THR A 96 8.25 -17.44 -0.61
N GLY A 97 8.59 -16.32 0.05
CA GLY A 97 9.11 -15.16 -0.71
C GLY A 97 9.39 -13.86 0.03
N ALA A 98 9.20 -13.81 1.34
CA ALA A 98 9.32 -12.62 2.20
C ALA A 98 10.75 -12.02 2.33
N LYS A 99 11.64 -12.24 1.37
CA LYS A 99 12.99 -11.63 1.33
C LYS A 99 13.20 -10.63 0.19
N ARG A 100 12.25 -10.46 -0.75
CA ARG A 100 12.50 -9.65 -1.96
C ARG A 100 11.62 -8.40 -2.16
N ALA A 101 10.58 -8.17 -1.35
CA ALA A 101 9.58 -7.13 -1.68
C ALA A 101 9.30 -6.08 -0.59
N GLN A 102 10.06 -6.00 0.51
CA GLN A 102 9.93 -4.91 1.50
C GLN A 102 10.78 -3.67 1.15
N ALA A 103 11.17 -3.51 -0.12
CA ALA A 103 11.88 -2.31 -0.59
C ALA A 103 10.93 -1.27 -1.21
N ALA A 104 9.62 -1.53 -1.21
CA ALA A 104 8.62 -0.73 -1.91
C ALA A 104 7.57 -0.06 -1.00
N GLU A 105 7.80 0.03 0.31
CA GLU A 105 6.83 0.68 1.23
C GLU A 105 7.15 2.16 1.49
N ASP A 106 8.43 2.55 1.44
CA ASP A 106 8.86 3.94 1.64
C ASP A 106 9.67 4.47 0.44
N TRP A 107 9.22 5.59 -0.14
CA TRP A 107 9.83 6.25 -1.32
C TRP A 107 11.33 6.57 -1.17
N PHE A 108 11.79 6.76 0.07
CA PHE A 108 13.16 7.16 0.38
C PHE A 108 14.09 6.00 0.76
N THR A 109 13.58 4.77 0.84
CA THR A 109 14.38 3.62 1.28
C THR A 109 15.21 3.06 0.13
N LEU A 110 16.54 3.14 0.24
CA LEU A 110 17.45 2.56 -0.74
C LEU A 110 17.33 1.02 -0.78
N PRO A 111 17.43 0.38 -1.96
CA PRO A 111 17.38 -1.07 -2.06
C PRO A 111 18.56 -1.72 -1.34
N LYS A 112 18.33 -2.91 -0.78
CA LYS A 112 19.40 -3.76 -0.28
C LYS A 112 19.99 -4.52 -1.47
N PRO A 113 21.29 -4.44 -1.74
CA PRO A 113 21.90 -5.12 -2.87
C PRO A 113 21.86 -6.64 -2.67
N ASP A 114 21.52 -7.36 -3.74
CA ASP A 114 21.69 -8.81 -3.79
C ASP A 114 23.17 -9.21 -3.71
N GLY A 115 23.46 -10.45 -3.29
CA GLY A 115 24.83 -10.95 -3.18
C GLY A 115 25.63 -10.87 -4.49
N GLU A 116 24.97 -11.07 -5.64
CA GLU A 116 25.60 -10.95 -6.97
C GLU A 116 25.97 -9.51 -7.31
N MET A 117 25.10 -8.54 -7.00
CA MET A 117 25.38 -7.13 -7.19
C MET A 117 26.52 -6.67 -6.28
N LEU A 118 26.54 -7.17 -5.04
CA LEU A 118 27.62 -6.90 -4.10
C LEU A 118 28.97 -7.42 -4.63
N ALA A 119 29.01 -8.62 -5.22
CA ALA A 119 30.25 -9.16 -5.80
C ALA A 119 30.79 -8.30 -6.96
N LYS A 120 29.91 -7.74 -7.80
CA LYS A 120 30.28 -6.81 -8.87
C LYS A 120 30.83 -5.50 -8.29
N ALA A 121 30.17 -4.95 -7.27
CA ALA A 121 30.50 -3.67 -6.64
C ALA A 121 31.67 -3.74 -5.65
N GLN A 122 32.05 -4.93 -5.17
CA GLN A 122 32.99 -5.11 -4.06
C GLN A 122 34.31 -4.37 -4.27
N ARG A 123 34.85 -4.37 -5.49
CA ARG A 123 36.11 -3.71 -5.82
C ARG A 123 36.01 -2.19 -5.67
N ASP A 124 34.93 -1.61 -6.18
CA ASP A 124 34.68 -0.17 -6.11
C ASP A 124 34.41 0.27 -4.65
N LEU A 125 33.74 -0.55 -3.85
CA LEU A 125 33.55 -0.27 -2.42
C LEU A 125 34.88 -0.25 -1.66
N VAL A 126 35.78 -1.21 -1.94
CA VAL A 126 37.14 -1.20 -1.36
C VAL A 126 37.92 0.03 -1.82
N LEU A 127 37.74 0.45 -3.07
CA LEU A 127 38.37 1.64 -3.60
C LEU A 127 37.91 2.91 -2.86
N ILE A 128 36.60 3.07 -2.62
CA ILE A 128 36.04 4.18 -1.83
C ILE A 128 36.59 4.16 -0.40
N LYS A 129 36.67 2.98 0.22
CA LYS A 129 37.28 2.80 1.55
C LYS A 129 38.73 3.27 1.59
N HIS A 130 39.46 3.13 0.50
CA HIS A 130 40.89 3.45 0.39
C HIS A 130 41.16 4.74 -0.40
N ARG A 131 40.15 5.60 -0.59
CA ARG A 131 40.24 6.85 -1.36
C ARG A 131 41.41 7.76 -0.97
N SER A 132 41.83 7.74 0.30
CA SER A 132 42.95 8.54 0.81
C SER A 132 44.32 8.15 0.27
N ALA A 133 44.46 6.97 -0.33
CA ALA A 133 45.74 6.48 -0.87
C ALA A 133 45.80 6.51 -2.40
N LEU A 134 44.73 6.97 -3.08
CA LEU A 134 44.63 6.94 -4.53
C LEU A 134 45.45 8.08 -5.18
N ASP A 135 45.18 9.31 -4.75
CA ASP A 135 45.85 10.49 -5.26
C ASP A 135 46.70 11.12 -4.14
N PRO A 136 48.04 11.26 -4.33
CA PRO A 136 48.92 11.87 -3.33
C PRO A 136 48.59 13.35 -3.05
N LYS A 137 47.84 14.02 -3.93
CA LYS A 137 47.45 15.43 -3.78
C LYS A 137 46.11 15.60 -3.07
N ARG A 138 45.29 14.55 -2.98
CA ARG A 138 43.95 14.61 -2.36
C ARG A 138 43.96 14.01 -0.97
N HIS A 139 43.89 14.90 0.02
CA HIS A 139 43.78 14.53 1.43
C HIS A 139 42.34 14.65 1.90
N TYR A 140 41.70 13.51 2.15
CA TYR A 140 40.33 13.46 2.71
C TYR A 140 40.35 13.56 4.24
N LYS A 141 39.23 14.01 4.81
CA LYS A 141 38.98 13.89 6.26
C LYS A 141 39.11 12.42 6.68
N LYS A 142 39.78 12.18 7.81
CA LYS A 142 39.96 10.83 8.37
C LYS A 142 38.59 10.29 8.78
N ASP A 143 38.19 9.21 8.12
CA ASP A 143 36.92 8.51 8.38
C ASP A 143 37.15 6.99 8.31
N ARG A 144 36.39 6.24 9.11
CA ARG A 144 36.41 4.78 9.15
C ARG A 144 35.23 4.24 8.35
N TRP A 145 35.23 4.52 7.06
CA TRP A 145 34.16 4.09 6.16
C TRP A 145 34.02 2.56 6.15
N LYS A 146 32.80 2.10 6.44
CA LYS A 146 32.36 0.71 6.33
C LYS A 146 31.32 0.63 5.23
N VAL A 147 31.22 -0.51 4.57
CA VAL A 147 30.20 -0.72 3.52
C VAL A 147 28.82 -0.61 4.19
N PRO A 148 27.95 0.31 3.73
CA PRO A 148 26.59 0.43 4.24
C PRO A 148 25.75 -0.81 3.93
N GLU A 149 24.72 -1.08 4.74
CA GLU A 149 23.81 -2.22 4.49
C GLU A 149 23.00 -2.04 3.20
N ARG A 150 22.52 -0.81 2.97
CA ARG A 150 21.74 -0.43 1.79
C ARG A 150 22.50 0.64 1.04
N PHE A 151 22.70 0.42 -0.26
CA PHE A 151 23.33 1.39 -1.14
C PHE A 151 22.84 1.16 -2.57
N ALA A 152 22.94 2.20 -3.38
CA ALA A 152 22.71 2.14 -4.82
C ALA A 152 23.92 2.72 -5.55
N ILE A 153 24.18 2.20 -6.75
CA ILE A 153 25.20 2.72 -7.64
C ILE A 153 24.48 3.55 -8.70
N GLY A 154 24.91 4.80 -8.86
CA GLY A 154 24.35 5.72 -9.83
C GLY A 154 25.43 6.32 -10.72
N THR A 155 25.01 6.79 -11.89
CA THR A 155 25.87 7.52 -12.84
C THR A 155 25.46 8.98 -12.82
N ILE A 156 26.45 9.88 -12.79
CA ILE A 156 26.20 11.32 -12.85
C ILE A 156 25.68 11.68 -14.25
N VAL A 157 24.51 12.31 -14.32
CA VAL A 157 23.95 12.84 -15.56
C VAL A 157 24.30 14.33 -15.65
N GLU A 158 25.26 14.65 -16.51
CA GLU A 158 25.73 16.01 -16.75
C GLU A 158 24.66 16.85 -17.47
N ASN A 159 24.52 18.12 -17.07
CA ASN A 159 23.61 19.06 -17.74
C ASN A 159 24.13 19.41 -19.15
N LYS A 160 23.22 19.82 -20.05
CA LYS A 160 23.54 20.26 -21.41
C LYS A 160 24.11 21.69 -21.47
N THR A 161 24.27 22.37 -20.34
CA THR A 161 24.77 23.76 -20.28
C THR A 161 26.29 23.84 -20.25
N GLU A 162 26.98 22.82 -19.74
CA GLU A 162 28.44 22.79 -19.59
C GLU A 162 29.05 21.68 -20.45
N PHE A 163 29.70 22.05 -21.56
CA PHE A 163 30.23 21.06 -22.52
C PHE A 163 31.70 20.71 -22.35
N PHE A 164 32.55 21.65 -21.88
CA PHE A 164 34.01 21.53 -22.00
C PHE A 164 34.77 21.41 -20.68
N SER A 165 34.13 21.59 -19.53
CA SER A 165 34.81 21.58 -18.23
C SER A 165 34.64 20.26 -17.50
N SER A 166 33.41 19.97 -17.08
CA SER A 166 33.07 18.83 -16.21
C SER A 166 32.66 17.58 -16.99
N ARG A 167 32.35 17.73 -18.29
CA ARG A 167 31.76 16.70 -19.12
C ARG A 167 32.78 15.69 -19.64
N MET A 168 32.56 14.41 -19.34
CA MET A 168 33.35 13.32 -19.91
C MET A 168 32.89 12.97 -21.33
N THR A 169 33.85 12.72 -22.21
CA THR A 169 33.57 12.20 -23.55
C THR A 169 33.08 10.76 -23.49
N ASN A 170 32.39 10.28 -24.54
CA ASN A 170 31.87 8.90 -24.56
C ASN A 170 32.98 7.83 -24.43
N LYS A 171 34.22 8.16 -24.79
CA LYS A 171 35.37 7.24 -24.71
C LYS A 171 35.89 7.11 -23.28
N GLU A 172 35.82 8.20 -22.51
CA GLU A 172 36.27 8.29 -21.12
C GLU A 172 35.23 7.73 -20.15
N ARG A 173 33.95 7.73 -20.52
CA ARG A 173 32.86 7.13 -19.73
C ARG A 173 33.07 5.62 -19.60
N LYS A 174 33.27 5.16 -18.36
CA LYS A 174 33.47 3.75 -18.00
C LYS A 174 32.33 3.23 -17.14
N SER A 175 32.22 1.91 -17.03
CA SER A 175 31.14 1.27 -16.27
C SER A 175 31.38 1.28 -14.77
N THR A 176 32.66 1.27 -14.35
CA THR A 176 33.07 1.18 -12.95
C THR A 176 34.08 2.26 -12.59
N ILE A 177 34.18 2.57 -11.30
CA ILE A 177 35.16 3.55 -10.79
C ILE A 177 36.58 2.99 -10.98
N LEU A 178 36.75 1.69 -10.75
CA LEU A 178 38.02 1.01 -10.97
C LEU A 178 38.49 1.12 -12.43
N GLU A 179 37.61 0.88 -13.40
CA GLU A 179 37.97 0.97 -14.82
C GLU A 179 38.37 2.39 -15.22
N SER A 180 37.67 3.41 -14.71
CA SER A 180 38.07 4.82 -14.89
C SER A 180 39.48 5.06 -14.32
N LEU A 181 39.76 4.58 -13.11
CA LEU A 181 41.08 4.72 -12.49
C LEU A 181 42.19 4.00 -13.26
N MET A 182 41.91 2.81 -13.80
CA MET A 182 42.89 2.06 -14.61
C MET A 182 43.15 2.69 -15.97
N SER A 183 42.20 3.46 -16.50
CA SER A 183 42.37 4.17 -17.77
C SER A 183 43.28 5.40 -17.65
N ASP A 184 43.43 5.94 -16.44
CA ASP A 184 44.29 7.07 -16.16
C ASP A 184 45.76 6.63 -16.03
N LYS A 185 46.60 7.18 -16.92
CA LYS A 185 48.02 6.83 -17.02
C LYS A 185 48.82 7.41 -15.86
N ASP A 186 48.46 8.59 -15.37
CA ASP A 186 49.22 9.29 -14.34
C ASP A 186 49.10 8.57 -13.00
N THR A 187 47.88 8.17 -12.64
CA THR A 187 47.61 7.35 -11.45
C THR A 187 48.28 5.98 -11.55
N THR A 188 48.21 5.32 -12.72
CA THR A 188 48.87 4.03 -12.94
C THR A 188 50.40 4.13 -12.78
N GLY A 189 51.02 5.18 -13.32
CA GLY A 189 52.46 5.44 -13.16
C GLY A 189 52.84 5.67 -11.70
N TYR A 190 52.03 6.46 -10.97
CA TYR A 190 52.21 6.68 -9.53
C TYR A 190 52.11 5.37 -8.73
N PHE A 191 51.08 4.57 -8.94
CA PHE A 191 50.89 3.31 -8.23
C PHE A 191 52.01 2.33 -8.50
N LYS A 192 52.46 2.19 -9.75
CA LYS A 192 53.59 1.32 -10.11
C LYS A 192 54.86 1.73 -9.36
N ARG A 193 55.19 3.03 -9.38
CA ARG A 193 56.37 3.57 -8.69
C ARG A 193 56.27 3.35 -7.17
N LYS A 194 55.15 3.72 -6.55
CA LYS A 194 54.99 3.64 -5.10
C LYS A 194 54.93 2.18 -4.62
N TYR A 195 54.29 1.30 -5.39
CA TYR A 195 54.28 -0.13 -5.13
C TYR A 195 55.70 -0.71 -5.14
N ALA A 196 56.51 -0.40 -6.17
CA ALA A 196 57.89 -0.87 -6.25
C ALA A 196 58.73 -0.40 -5.05
N GLU A 197 58.62 0.88 -4.67
CA GLU A 197 59.29 1.43 -3.48
C GLU A 197 58.88 0.68 -2.20
N ILE A 198 57.58 0.44 -2.01
CA ILE A 198 57.06 -0.31 -0.87
C ILE A 198 57.56 -1.76 -0.88
N GLN A 199 57.62 -2.41 -2.05
CA GLN A 199 58.13 -3.78 -2.17
C GLN A 199 59.62 -3.88 -1.83
N VAL A 200 60.45 -2.94 -2.29
CA VAL A 200 61.87 -2.85 -1.91
C VAL A 200 62.00 -2.67 -0.41
N LYS A 201 61.27 -1.72 0.18
CA LYS A 201 61.27 -1.47 1.63
C LYS A 201 60.82 -2.70 2.42
N LYS A 202 59.77 -3.39 1.98
CA LYS A 202 59.23 -4.60 2.64
C LYS A 202 60.11 -5.83 2.44
N THR A 203 60.93 -5.89 1.39
CA THR A 203 61.81 -7.04 1.10
C THR A 203 63.22 -6.86 1.66
N SER A 204 63.61 -5.62 1.96
CA SER A 204 64.86 -5.31 2.63
C SER A 204 65.06 -6.14 3.91
N GLY A 205 66.26 -6.68 4.10
CA GLY A 205 66.63 -7.47 5.29
C GLY A 205 65.98 -8.85 5.40
N LYS A 206 65.11 -9.27 4.47
CA LYS A 206 64.46 -10.59 4.51
C LYS A 206 65.36 -11.71 3.97
N LYS A 207 64.73 -12.86 3.68
CA LYS A 207 65.39 -14.08 3.18
C LYS A 207 66.35 -13.85 2.01
N ALA A 208 66.01 -13.00 1.05
CA ALA A 208 66.89 -12.71 -0.09
C ALA A 208 68.22 -12.08 0.35
N HIS A 209 68.16 -11.12 1.28
CA HIS A 209 69.35 -10.51 1.86
C HIS A 209 70.19 -11.54 2.65
N TYR A 210 69.55 -12.34 3.50
CA TYR A 210 70.22 -13.41 4.24
C TYR A 210 70.92 -14.42 3.34
N LYS A 211 70.25 -14.89 2.28
CA LYS A 211 70.82 -15.83 1.29
C LYS A 211 72.03 -15.22 0.60
N LYS A 212 71.97 -13.94 0.20
CA LYS A 212 73.09 -13.21 -0.41
C LYS A 212 74.30 -13.10 0.54
N MET A 213 74.06 -12.85 1.83
CA MET A 213 75.13 -12.80 2.83
C MET A 213 75.76 -14.18 3.06
N LYS A 214 74.95 -15.24 3.08
CA LYS A 214 75.45 -16.61 3.20
C LYS A 214 76.26 -17.03 1.99
N SER A 215 75.81 -16.74 0.77
CA SER A 215 76.59 -17.04 -0.45
C SER A 215 77.89 -16.26 -0.50
N MET A 216 77.92 -15.01 -0.02
CA MET A 216 79.13 -14.21 0.07
C MET A 216 80.13 -14.75 1.10
N ARG A 217 79.66 -15.45 2.14
CA ARG A 217 80.52 -16.10 3.15
C ARG A 217 81.05 -17.46 2.70
N HIS A 218 80.31 -18.17 1.87
CA HIS A 218 80.72 -19.46 1.30
C HIS A 218 81.59 -19.34 0.06
N ARG A 219 81.73 -18.13 -0.48
CA ARG A 219 82.65 -17.80 -1.56
C ARG A 219 83.98 -17.33 -0.98
#